data_AF-A0A1Y4TAP0-F1
#
_entry.id   AF-A0A1Y4TAP0-F1
#
_cell.length_a   1.000
_cell.length_b   1.000
_cell.length_c   1.000
_cell.angle_alpha   90.00
_cell.angle_beta   90.00
_cell.angle_gamma   90.00
#
_symmetry.space_group_name_H-M   'P 1'
#
loop_
_entity.id
_entity.type
_entity.pdbx_description
1 polymer ?
#
loop_
_entity_poly.entity_id
_entity_poly.type
_entity_poly.pdbx_seq_one_letter_code
_entity_poly.pdbx_strand_id
1 'polypeptide(L)' 'MGKKTGDIRRAEKLVQKKERQTKKAKRPACCGSCEYNQPNFKYRTCLFVRCPMDKTRRTLRDKPLRKDKFSA' A
#
# COMPACT_ATOMS: atom_id res chain seq x y z
N MET A 1 28.39 -25.51 25.34
CA MET A 1 28.38 -24.06 25.62
C MET A 1 27.53 -23.32 24.58
N GLY A 2 26.42 -22.72 25.03
CA GLY A 2 25.28 -22.29 24.22
C GLY A 2 25.40 -20.93 23.54
N LYS A 3 26.35 -20.79 22.60
CA LYS A 3 26.53 -19.55 21.82
C LYS A 3 25.57 -19.41 20.63
N LYS A 4 25.06 -20.54 20.09
CA LYS A 4 24.29 -20.57 18.83
C LYS A 4 22.90 -19.93 18.91
N THR A 5 22.27 -19.87 20.08
CA THR A 5 20.88 -19.39 20.22
C THR A 5 20.76 -17.86 20.16
N GLY A 6 21.79 -17.13 20.59
CA GLY A 6 21.81 -15.66 20.54
C GLY A 6 21.96 -15.12 19.12
N ASP A 7 22.82 -15.76 18.33
CA ASP A 7 23.09 -15.36 16.95
C ASP A 7 21.90 -15.62 16.02
N ILE A 8 21.20 -16.75 16.21
CA ILE A 8 19.96 -17.06 15.47
C ILE A 8 18.89 -16.01 15.76
N ARG A 9 18.65 -15.68 17.03
CA ARG A 9 17.66 -14.64 17.42
C ARG A 9 18.04 -13.25 16.87
N ARG A 10 19.34 -12.94 16.80
CA ARG A 10 19.82 -11.69 16.19
C ARG A 10 19.58 -11.68 14.68
N ALA A 11 19.84 -12.78 14.00
CA ALA A 11 19.56 -12.94 12.58
C ALA A 11 18.05 -12.82 12.27
N GLU A 12 17.19 -13.47 13.04
CA GLU A 12 15.72 -13.37 12.91
C GLU A 12 15.23 -11.92 13.07
N LYS A 13 15.73 -11.20 14.08
CA LYS A 13 15.41 -9.78 14.27
C LYS A 13 15.86 -8.91 13.08
N LEU A 14 17.02 -9.21 12.50
CA LEU A 14 17.53 -8.49 11.32
C LEU A 14 16.68 -8.78 10.08
N VAL A 15 16.29 -10.04 9.86
CA VAL A 15 15.37 -10.44 8.78
C VAL A 15 14.03 -9.73 8.95
N GLN A 16 13.41 -9.79 10.13
CA GLN A 16 12.13 -9.16 10.40
C GLN A 16 12.19 -7.63 10.28
N LYS A 17 13.32 -7.00 10.66
CA LYS A 17 13.54 -5.56 10.46
C LYS A 17 13.70 -5.20 8.98
N LYS A 18 14.41 -6.04 8.21
CA LYS A 18 14.58 -5.87 6.75
C LYS A 18 13.26 -6.05 6.02
N GLU A 19 12.45 -7.04 6.39
CA GLU A 19 11.07 -7.23 5.87
C GLU A 19 10.15 -6.04 6.20
N ARG A 20 10.25 -5.50 7.42
CA ARG A 20 9.52 -4.28 7.79
C ARG A 20 10.00 -3.06 6.99
N GLN A 21 11.29 -2.98 6.67
CA GLN A 21 11.86 -1.89 5.87
C GLN A 21 11.52 -2.02 4.38
N THR A 22 11.56 -3.22 3.80
CA THR A 22 11.13 -3.44 2.40
C THR A 22 9.64 -3.15 2.23
N LYS A 23 8.80 -3.47 3.23
CA LYS A 23 7.38 -3.04 3.26
C LYS A 23 7.21 -1.52 3.35
N LYS A 24 8.16 -0.80 3.96
CA LYS A 24 8.13 0.68 4.06
C LYS A 24 8.68 1.36 2.80
N ALA A 25 9.57 0.71 2.06
CA ALA A 25 10.38 1.31 0.99
C ALA A 25 9.64 1.55 -0.35
N LYS A 26 8.33 1.28 -0.46
CA LYS A 26 7.57 1.57 -1.68
C LYS A 26 6.25 2.29 -1.42
N ARG A 27 6.12 2.98 -0.27
CA ARG A 27 4.91 3.78 -0.03
C ARG A 27 4.97 5.06 -0.88
N PRO A 28 4.09 5.25 -1.87
CA PRO A 28 4.14 6.42 -2.75
C PRO A 28 3.89 7.69 -1.93
N ALA A 29 4.56 8.80 -2.24
CA ALA A 29 4.47 10.05 -1.48
C ALA A 29 3.04 10.61 -1.46
N CYS A 30 2.29 10.46 -2.53
CA CYS A 30 0.89 10.85 -2.63
C CYS A 30 0.06 9.76 -3.34
N CYS A 31 -1.27 9.83 -3.26
CA CYS A 31 -2.12 8.91 -4.02
C CYS A 31 -1.98 9.12 -5.52
N GLY A 32 -1.64 10.32 -6.01
CA GLY A 32 -1.44 10.58 -7.45
C GLY A 32 -0.36 9.68 -8.08
N SER A 33 0.71 9.38 -7.35
CA SER A 33 1.80 8.50 -7.78
C SER A 33 1.66 7.05 -7.30
N CYS A 34 0.49 6.68 -6.78
CA CYS A 34 0.22 5.33 -6.30
C CYS A 34 -0.20 4.41 -7.44
N GLU A 35 0.36 3.20 -7.49
CA GLU A 35 -0.01 2.14 -8.44
C GLU A 35 -1.50 1.75 -8.37
N TYR A 36 -2.13 1.94 -7.21
CA TYR A 36 -3.56 1.64 -6.99
C TYR A 36 -4.47 2.82 -7.34
N ASN A 37 -3.93 3.98 -7.68
CA ASN A 37 -4.72 5.15 -8.06
C ASN A 37 -5.40 4.92 -9.40
N GLN A 38 -6.72 5.05 -9.41
CA GLN A 38 -7.56 4.84 -10.59
C GLN A 38 -8.37 6.11 -10.86
N PRO A 39 -7.74 7.16 -11.44
CA PRO A 39 -8.42 8.43 -11.64
C PRO A 39 -9.58 8.33 -12.64
N ASN A 40 -9.56 7.33 -13.53
CA ASN A 40 -10.55 7.14 -14.59
C ASN A 40 -11.79 6.34 -14.15
N PHE A 41 -11.81 5.75 -12.95
CA PHE A 41 -12.98 5.00 -12.49
C PHE A 41 -14.14 5.93 -12.13
N LYS A 42 -15.36 5.53 -12.50
CA LYS A 42 -16.56 6.36 -12.33
C LYS A 42 -16.87 6.67 -10.87
N TYR A 43 -16.84 5.67 -9.99
CA TYR A 43 -17.30 5.81 -8.59
C TYR A 43 -16.18 5.88 -7.55
N ARG A 44 -14.92 5.66 -7.93
CA ARG A 44 -13.81 5.59 -6.98
C ARG A 44 -12.52 6.15 -7.58
N THR A 45 -11.56 6.45 -6.72
CA THR A 45 -10.23 6.97 -7.04
C THR A 45 -9.12 5.95 -6.77
N CYS A 46 -9.43 4.81 -6.16
CA CYS A 46 -8.48 3.74 -5.87
C CYS A 46 -9.04 2.38 -6.30
N LEU A 47 -8.16 1.41 -6.52
CA LEU A 47 -8.54 0.03 -6.74
C LEU A 47 -9.29 -0.57 -5.54
N PHE A 48 -8.92 -0.16 -4.32
CA PHE A 48 -9.49 -0.66 -3.06
C PHE A 48 -10.44 0.34 -2.38
N VAL A 49 -11.46 -0.17 -1.68
CA VAL A 49 -12.42 0.63 -0.88
C VAL A 49 -11.77 1.28 0.35
N ARG A 50 -10.74 0.63 0.91
CA ARG A 50 -9.86 1.21 1.92
C ARG A 50 -8.45 1.23 1.37
N CYS A 51 -7.77 2.37 1.49
CA CYS A 51 -6.41 2.50 0.96
C CYS A 51 -5.47 1.55 1.72
N PRO A 52 -4.78 0.60 1.05
CA PRO A 52 -3.85 -0.31 1.73
C PRO A 52 -2.62 0.42 2.32
N MET A 53 -2.38 1.64 1.84
CA MET A 53 -1.30 2.51 2.30
C MET A 53 -1.77 3.51 3.36
N ASP A 54 -3.06 3.48 3.71
CA ASP A 54 -3.75 4.34 4.69
C ASP A 54 -3.54 5.85 4.46
N LYS A 55 -3.27 6.25 3.21
CA LYS A 55 -3.04 7.67 2.85
C LYS A 55 -4.33 8.44 2.60
N THR A 56 -5.36 7.75 2.14
CA THR A 56 -6.66 8.35 1.82
C THR A 56 -7.76 7.51 2.45
N ARG A 57 -8.54 8.14 3.34
CA ARG A 57 -9.71 7.51 3.97
C ARG A 57 -10.92 7.43 3.05
N ARG A 58 -10.97 8.26 2.00
CA ARG A 58 -12.07 8.33 1.03
C ARG A 58 -11.59 7.92 -0.36
N THR A 59 -11.62 6.62 -0.65
CA THR A 59 -11.32 6.13 -2.00
C THR A 59 -12.56 6.12 -2.90
N LEU A 60 -13.75 6.25 -2.33
CA LEU A 60 -15.00 6.42 -3.05
C LEU A 60 -15.21 7.90 -3.36
N ARG A 61 -15.77 8.20 -4.54
CA ARG A 61 -16.13 9.55 -4.93
C ARG A 61 -17.51 9.88 -4.38
N ASP A 62 -17.67 11.11 -3.86
CA ASP A 62 -18.99 11.60 -3.44
C ASP A 62 -19.93 11.79 -4.65
N LYS A 63 -19.37 12.10 -5.83
CA LYS A 63 -20.09 12.20 -7.10
C LYS A 63 -19.40 11.37 -8.18
N PRO A 64 -20.14 10.57 -8.96
CA PRO A 64 -19.55 9.80 -10.04
C PRO A 64 -18.96 10.70 -11.13
N LEU A 65 -17.95 10.21 -11.84
CA LEU A 65 -17.49 10.85 -13.08
C LEU A 65 -18.62 10.82 -14.13
N ARG A 66 -18.67 11.88 -14.94
CA ARG A 66 -19.66 12.01 -16.02
C ARG A 66 -19.50 10.98 -17.12
N LYS A 67 -18.28 10.49 -17.34
CA LYS A 67 -17.96 9.48 -18.36
C LYS A 67 -17.15 8.38 -17.69
N ASP A 68 -17.58 7.14 -17.90
CA ASP A 68 -16.76 5.97 -17.60
C ASP A 68 -16.05 5.56 -18.88
N LYS A 69 -14.73 5.37 -18.83
CA LYS A 69 -14.00 4.86 -20.00
C LYS A 69 -14.23 3.36 -20.20
N PHE A 70 -14.84 2.68 -19.23
CA PHE A 70 -15.02 1.23 -19.23
C PHE A 70 -16.48 0.79 -19.41
N SER A 71 -17.45 1.71 -19.25
CA SER A 71 -18.83 1.46 -19.62
C SER A 71 -19.01 1.97 -21.05
N ALA A 72 -18.93 1.06 -22.01
CA ALA A 72 -19.39 1.30 -23.38
C ALA A 72 -20.90 1.55 -23.39
#